data_AF-V5JFY4-F1
#
_entry.id   AF-V5JFY4-F1
#
_cell.length_a   1.000
_cell.length_b   1.000
_cell.length_c   1.000
_cell.angle_alpha   90.00
_cell.angle_beta   90.00
_cell.angle_gamma   90.00
#
_symmetry.space_group_name_H-M   'P 1'
#
loop_
_entity.id
_entity.type
_entity.pdbx_description
1 polymer ?
#
loop_
_entity_poly.entity_id
_entity_poly.type
_entity_poly.pdbx_seq_one_letter_code
_entity_poly.pdbx_strand_id
1 'polypeptide(L)'
;MGPWTLLLLHLPLVVSMLPAPTNVSIVSFNLEHTLTWLPGPETPDNTHFTVQSLRKNSWQLVKGCARLKTRQSCDLTNTFKDPFYHYKARVQAITTTQKSNRSLSMLFYPLTDTLLGPPVVSVSGCGNCPLLQVTPPTSRGLQRSLSPTQLYYRQFTCKVRRTRDGSQFSMWVTSTEKTVIGYLEPGAEYCVTVTPSTSFNPHSVPSEPHCAFTSPTAANTVPVVLSVLCAFSLLVVLLCGIVVYSGRLLCMHKPLPKTLSSVPLCGG
;
A
#
# COMPACT_ATOMS: atom_id res chain seq x y z
N MET A 1 46.33 -79.97 5.50
CA MET A 1 45.27 -79.38 6.37
C MET A 1 45.46 -77.87 6.35
N GLY A 2 44.62 -77.12 5.66
CA GLY A 2 44.70 -75.66 5.62
C GLY A 2 43.82 -75.04 6.70
N PRO A 3 44.29 -73.97 7.38
CA PRO A 3 43.41 -73.06 8.09
C PRO A 3 43.46 -71.70 7.41
N TRP A 4 42.44 -71.47 6.60
CA TRP A 4 41.84 -70.19 6.26
C TRP A 4 42.30 -69.03 7.17
N THR A 5 43.16 -68.17 6.64
CA THR A 5 43.45 -66.86 7.23
C THR A 5 42.14 -66.07 7.24
N LEU A 6 41.54 -66.00 8.43
CA LEU A 6 40.40 -65.15 8.77
C LEU A 6 40.70 -63.72 8.31
N LEU A 7 40.08 -63.33 7.20
CA LEU A 7 39.99 -61.94 6.78
C LEU A 7 39.15 -61.22 7.85
N LEU A 8 39.85 -60.64 8.84
CA LEU A 8 39.30 -59.74 9.83
C LEU A 8 38.75 -58.51 9.10
N LEU A 9 37.50 -58.60 8.67
CA LEU A 9 36.70 -57.47 8.29
C LEU A 9 36.59 -56.57 9.53
N HIS A 10 37.48 -55.59 9.59
CA HIS A 10 37.33 -54.43 10.46
C HIS A 10 36.04 -53.74 10.02
N LEU A 11 34.90 -54.17 10.57
CA LEU A 11 33.66 -53.41 10.50
C LEU A 11 34.01 -52.06 11.12
N PRO A 12 34.10 -50.96 10.35
CA PRO A 12 34.32 -49.68 10.97
C PRO A 12 33.13 -49.51 11.91
N LEU A 13 33.42 -49.27 13.19
CA LEU A 13 32.42 -48.83 14.14
C LEU A 13 31.91 -47.49 13.60
N VAL A 14 30.89 -47.53 12.74
CA VAL A 14 30.22 -46.35 12.23
C VAL A 14 29.48 -45.80 13.44
N VAL A 15 30.16 -44.94 14.19
CA VAL A 15 29.53 -44.12 15.20
C VAL A 15 28.62 -43.18 14.44
N SER A 16 27.36 -43.58 14.25
CA SER A 16 26.35 -42.75 13.61
C SER A 16 26.08 -41.57 14.55
N MET A 17 26.78 -40.45 14.32
CA MET A 17 26.55 -39.21 15.03
C MET A 17 25.24 -38.59 14.58
N LEU A 18 24.46 -38.08 15.54
CA LEU A 18 23.24 -37.34 15.23
C LEU A 18 23.54 -36.16 14.28
N PRO A 19 22.92 -36.12 13.09
CA PRO A 19 23.21 -35.12 12.07
C PRO A 19 22.79 -33.72 12.54
N ALA A 20 23.57 -32.71 12.14
CA ALA A 20 23.27 -31.33 12.49
C ALA A 20 22.12 -30.77 11.63
N PRO A 21 21.30 -29.84 12.17
CA PRO A 21 20.29 -29.14 11.38
C PRO A 21 20.92 -28.41 10.19
N THR A 22 20.19 -28.24 9.09
CA THR A 22 20.66 -27.53 7.89
C THR A 22 19.72 -26.38 7.54
N ASN A 23 20.14 -25.49 6.63
CA ASN A 23 19.37 -24.34 6.17
C ASN A 23 18.80 -23.48 7.32
N VAL A 24 19.63 -23.17 8.32
CA VAL A 24 19.24 -22.32 9.45
C VAL A 24 19.13 -20.88 8.97
N SER A 25 17.90 -20.40 8.81
CA SER A 25 17.59 -19.07 8.28
C SER A 25 16.64 -18.31 9.20
N ILE A 26 16.81 -16.98 9.25
CA ILE A 26 15.90 -16.07 9.94
C ILE A 26 15.06 -15.40 8.86
N VAL A 27 13.75 -15.56 8.94
CA VAL A 27 12.78 -14.86 8.09
C VAL A 27 12.14 -13.76 8.94
N SER A 28 12.05 -12.56 8.38
CA SER A 28 11.52 -11.40 9.09
C SER A 28 10.53 -10.63 8.23
N PHE A 29 9.32 -10.44 8.75
CA PHE A 29 8.28 -9.65 8.11
C PHE A 29 7.67 -8.71 9.13
N ASN A 30 7.71 -7.39 8.88
CA ASN A 30 7.24 -6.37 9.83
C ASN A 30 7.79 -6.56 11.25
N LEU A 31 9.10 -6.85 11.35
CA LEU A 31 9.82 -7.14 12.59
C LEU A 31 9.30 -8.36 13.38
N GLU A 32 8.48 -9.22 12.79
CA GLU A 32 8.22 -10.55 13.33
C GLU A 32 9.28 -11.51 12.80
N HIS A 33 10.11 -12.02 13.72
CA HIS A 33 11.30 -12.79 13.39
C HIS A 33 11.07 -14.26 13.68
N THR A 34 11.28 -15.11 12.67
CA THR A 34 11.10 -16.55 12.79
C THR A 34 12.36 -17.27 12.33
N LEU A 35 12.90 -18.14 13.18
CA LEU A 35 13.97 -19.06 12.79
C LEU A 35 13.39 -20.33 12.21
N THR A 36 13.89 -20.72 11.04
CA THR A 36 13.56 -21.99 10.37
C THR A 36 14.81 -22.78 10.09
N TRP A 37 14.68 -24.11 10.05
CA TRP A 37 15.74 -25.04 9.69
C TRP A 37 15.14 -26.32 9.12
N LEU A 38 15.98 -27.12 8.48
CA LEU A 38 15.67 -28.48 8.08
C LEU A 38 16.37 -29.47 9.03
N PRO A 39 15.76 -30.62 9.33
CA PRO A 39 16.47 -31.71 9.98
C PRO A 39 17.63 -32.16 9.10
N GLY A 40 18.70 -32.65 9.72
CA GLY A 40 19.78 -33.29 8.96
C GLY A 40 19.30 -34.59 8.29
N PRO A 41 20.01 -35.11 7.28
CA PRO A 41 19.67 -36.37 6.63
C PRO A 41 19.55 -37.49 7.67
N GLU A 42 18.51 -38.32 7.56
CA GLU A 42 18.31 -39.48 8.47
C GLU A 42 18.17 -39.12 9.96
N THR A 43 17.76 -37.88 10.28
CA THR A 43 17.46 -37.49 11.66
C THR A 43 16.34 -38.38 12.23
N PRO A 44 16.54 -39.05 13.38
CA PRO A 44 15.51 -39.88 14.02
C PRO A 44 14.26 -39.10 14.43
N ASP A 45 13.08 -39.73 14.37
CA ASP A 45 11.79 -39.08 14.68
C ASP A 45 11.65 -38.61 16.13
N ASN A 46 12.39 -39.23 17.06
CA ASN A 46 12.41 -38.83 18.47
C ASN A 46 13.31 -37.62 18.77
N THR A 47 13.90 -37.01 17.73
CA THR A 47 14.77 -35.84 17.85
C THR A 47 13.97 -34.58 18.18
N HIS A 48 14.50 -33.77 19.09
CA HIS A 48 14.01 -32.43 19.36
C HIS A 48 15.11 -31.39 19.13
N PHE A 49 14.69 -30.17 18.84
CA PHE A 49 15.57 -29.06 18.51
C PHE A 49 15.56 -28.01 19.62
N THR A 50 16.75 -27.50 19.94
CA THR A 50 16.95 -26.42 20.89
C THR A 50 17.55 -25.21 20.18
N VAL A 51 16.95 -24.04 20.38
CA VAL A 51 17.41 -22.78 19.78
C VAL A 51 18.06 -21.88 20.82
N GLN A 52 19.21 -21.33 20.47
CA GLN A 52 19.91 -20.33 21.27
C GLN A 52 20.21 -19.08 20.44
N SER A 53 20.21 -17.93 21.08
CA SER A 53 20.57 -16.64 20.47
C SER A 53 21.82 -16.07 21.11
N LEU A 54 22.66 -15.41 20.30
CA LEU A 54 23.80 -14.65 20.80
C LEU A 54 23.32 -13.29 21.33
N ARG A 55 23.53 -13.01 22.61
CA ARG A 55 23.23 -11.71 23.24
C ARG A 55 24.39 -11.31 24.14
N LYS A 56 24.95 -10.11 23.93
CA LYS A 56 26.09 -9.58 24.70
C LYS A 56 27.23 -10.61 24.81
N ASN A 57 27.64 -11.19 23.68
CA ASN A 57 28.70 -12.23 23.59
C ASN A 57 28.42 -13.56 24.31
N SER A 58 27.20 -13.79 24.82
CA SER A 58 26.81 -15.05 25.45
C SER A 58 25.67 -15.74 24.70
N TRP A 59 25.74 -17.06 24.58
CA TRP A 59 24.66 -17.85 23.99
C TRP A 59 23.60 -18.15 25.04
N GLN A 60 22.38 -17.68 24.80
CA GLN A 60 21.25 -17.84 25.70
C GLN A 60 20.15 -18.70 25.07
N LEU A 61 19.51 -19.54 25.88
CA LEU A 61 18.35 -20.33 25.45
C LEU A 61 17.19 -19.40 25.11
N VAL A 62 16.58 -19.58 23.94
CA VAL A 62 15.39 -18.81 23.57
C VAL A 62 14.16 -19.39 24.27
N LYS A 63 13.45 -18.53 25.01
CA LYS A 63 12.23 -18.94 25.73
C LYS A 63 11.19 -19.50 24.75
N GLY A 64 10.67 -20.69 25.05
CA GLY A 64 9.70 -21.38 24.20
C GLY A 64 10.31 -22.24 23.09
N CYS A 65 11.63 -22.17 22.87
CA CYS A 65 12.32 -22.91 21.80
C CYS A 65 13.33 -23.93 22.35
N ALA A 66 13.05 -24.50 23.52
CA ALA A 66 13.96 -25.44 24.17
C ALA A 66 13.84 -26.88 23.64
N ARG A 67 12.63 -27.28 23.19
CA ARG A 67 12.32 -28.66 22.79
C ARG A 67 11.29 -28.67 21.66
N LEU A 68 11.71 -28.25 20.48
CA LEU A 68 10.87 -28.15 19.29
C LEU A 68 10.89 -29.47 18.51
N LYS A 69 9.75 -29.88 17.95
CA LYS A 69 9.63 -31.02 17.04
C LYS A 69 10.03 -30.62 15.62
N THR A 70 10.25 -31.61 14.76
CA THR A 70 10.44 -31.42 13.32
C THR A 70 9.31 -30.57 12.72
N ARG A 71 9.65 -29.69 11.77
CA ARG A 71 8.75 -28.70 11.10
C ARG A 71 8.28 -27.52 11.97
N GLN A 72 8.54 -27.51 13.27
CA GLN A 72 8.29 -26.30 14.07
C GLN A 72 9.38 -25.26 13.81
N SER A 73 9.00 -23.99 13.90
CA SER A 73 9.91 -22.85 13.86
C SER A 73 10.05 -22.23 15.26
N CYS A 74 10.96 -21.28 15.41
CA CYS A 74 11.13 -20.54 16.66
C CYS A 74 10.83 -19.05 16.47
N ASP A 75 9.89 -18.52 17.26
CA ASP A 75 9.58 -17.09 17.30
C ASP A 75 10.68 -16.34 18.08
N LEU A 76 11.47 -15.55 17.35
CA LEU A 76 12.56 -14.73 17.86
C LEU A 76 12.15 -13.27 18.09
N THR A 77 10.91 -12.89 17.79
CA THR A 77 10.42 -11.49 17.82
C THR A 77 10.68 -10.81 19.16
N ASN A 78 10.43 -11.51 20.27
CA ASN A 78 10.68 -10.98 21.61
C ASN A 78 12.16 -10.98 22.02
N THR A 79 12.97 -11.79 21.37
CA THR A 79 14.40 -11.89 21.65
C THR A 79 15.17 -10.79 20.89
N PHE A 80 14.73 -10.48 19.66
CA PHE A 80 15.37 -9.53 18.74
C PHE A 80 14.61 -8.20 18.68
N LYS A 81 14.26 -7.63 19.85
CA LYS A 81 13.43 -6.41 19.94
C LYS A 81 14.12 -5.12 19.54
N ASP A 82 15.46 -5.08 19.58
CA ASP A 82 16.21 -3.86 19.28
C ASP A 82 16.57 -3.86 17.79
N PRO A 83 15.96 -2.98 16.98
CA PRO A 83 16.25 -2.96 15.55
C PRO A 83 17.67 -2.53 15.23
N PHE A 84 18.35 -1.80 16.13
CA PHE A 84 19.70 -1.27 15.91
C PHE A 84 20.81 -2.27 16.26
N TYR A 85 20.45 -3.45 16.78
CA TYR A 85 21.40 -4.49 17.12
C TYR A 85 21.42 -5.61 16.08
N HIS A 86 22.54 -6.33 16.01
CA HIS A 86 22.68 -7.50 15.14
C HIS A 86 22.58 -8.79 15.95
N TYR A 87 22.02 -9.83 15.35
CA TYR A 87 21.75 -11.09 16.02
C TYR A 87 22.27 -12.29 15.26
N LYS A 88 22.58 -13.35 16.01
CA LYS A 88 22.78 -14.70 15.48
C LYS A 88 21.96 -15.67 16.30
N ALA A 89 21.41 -16.68 15.64
CA ALA A 89 20.78 -17.82 16.28
C ALA A 89 21.54 -19.09 15.92
N ARG A 90 21.39 -20.12 16.75
CA ARG A 90 21.88 -21.47 16.45
C ARG A 90 20.89 -22.52 16.90
N VAL A 91 20.87 -23.64 16.17
CA VAL A 91 20.00 -24.78 16.42
C VAL A 91 20.84 -26.01 16.68
N GLN A 92 20.42 -26.85 17.63
CA GLN A 92 21.04 -28.13 17.93
C GLN A 92 19.98 -29.22 17.95
N ALA A 93 20.24 -30.35 17.29
CA ALA A 93 19.42 -31.55 17.38
C ALA A 93 19.83 -32.35 18.62
N ILE A 94 18.84 -32.88 19.34
CA ILE A 94 19.03 -33.60 20.60
C ILE A 94 18.09 -34.81 20.64
N THR A 95 18.64 -35.97 20.99
CA THR A 95 17.90 -37.17 21.37
C THR A 95 18.16 -37.47 22.84
N THR A 96 17.63 -38.59 23.36
CA THR A 96 17.92 -39.02 24.74
C THR A 96 19.40 -39.33 24.98
N THR A 97 20.12 -39.74 23.94
CA THR A 97 21.50 -40.25 24.05
C THR A 97 22.53 -39.38 23.32
N GLN A 98 22.11 -38.56 22.35
CA GLN A 98 23.04 -37.82 21.49
C GLN A 98 22.67 -36.35 21.34
N LYS A 99 23.67 -35.55 21.00
CA LYS A 99 23.53 -34.14 20.61
C LYS A 99 24.34 -33.93 19.33
N SER A 100 23.75 -33.27 18.33
CA SER A 100 24.45 -32.92 17.10
C SER A 100 25.42 -31.77 17.32
N ASN A 101 26.27 -31.49 16.33
CA ASN A 101 26.88 -30.17 16.20
C ASN A 101 25.82 -29.07 16.09
N ARG A 102 26.20 -27.84 16.40
CA ARG A 102 25.30 -26.68 16.37
C ARG A 102 25.39 -26.00 15.01
N SER A 103 24.23 -25.69 14.43
CA SER A 103 24.14 -25.00 13.15
C SER A 103 23.77 -23.55 13.36
N LEU A 104 24.56 -22.63 12.80
CA LEU A 104 24.41 -21.19 13.00
C LEU A 104 23.62 -20.56 11.86
N SER A 105 22.83 -19.53 12.19
CA SER A 105 22.28 -18.62 11.19
C SER A 105 23.36 -17.67 10.67
N MET A 106 23.06 -17.04 9.54
CA MET A 106 23.76 -15.81 9.15
C MET A 106 23.53 -14.70 10.18
N LEU A 107 24.38 -13.68 10.11
CA LEU A 107 24.18 -12.46 10.88
C LEU A 107 22.93 -11.74 10.39
N PHE A 108 22.07 -11.33 11.32
CA PHE A 108 20.79 -10.71 11.00
C PHE A 108 20.69 -9.32 11.63
N TYR A 109 20.32 -8.34 10.82
CA TYR A 109 20.13 -6.95 11.20
C TYR A 109 18.65 -6.59 10.99
N PRO A 110 17.82 -6.50 12.05
CA PRO A 110 16.40 -6.22 11.88
C PRO A 110 16.14 -4.91 11.13
N LEU A 111 17.00 -3.89 11.29
CA LEU A 111 16.91 -2.61 10.59
C LEU A 111 16.92 -2.74 9.06
N THR A 112 17.83 -3.53 8.51
CA THR A 112 18.09 -3.58 7.08
C THR A 112 17.48 -4.82 6.42
N ASP A 113 17.35 -5.92 7.18
CA ASP A 113 17.07 -7.25 6.61
C ASP A 113 15.59 -7.64 6.74
N THR A 114 14.79 -6.93 7.55
CA THR A 114 13.36 -7.22 7.62
C THR A 114 12.66 -6.84 6.32
N LEU A 115 11.75 -7.69 5.85
CA LEU A 115 10.83 -7.32 4.78
C LEU A 115 9.74 -6.42 5.35
N LEU A 116 9.55 -5.25 4.76
CA LEU A 116 8.47 -4.34 5.08
C LEU A 116 7.24 -4.68 4.24
N GLY A 117 6.16 -5.06 4.93
CA GLY A 117 4.88 -5.32 4.31
C GLY A 117 4.17 -4.06 3.83
N PRO A 118 3.10 -4.23 3.06
CA PRO A 118 2.34 -3.10 2.56
C PRO A 118 1.66 -2.34 3.71
N PRO A 119 1.49 -1.01 3.58
CA PRO A 119 0.66 -0.24 4.51
C PRO A 119 -0.82 -0.52 4.28
N VAL A 120 -1.64 -0.08 5.22
CA VAL A 120 -3.08 0.02 5.02
C VAL A 120 -3.36 1.28 4.20
N VAL A 121 -4.02 1.11 3.07
CA VAL A 121 -4.33 2.17 2.11
C VAL A 121 -5.85 2.36 2.04
N SER A 122 -6.29 3.61 2.13
CA SER A 122 -7.67 4.00 1.90
C SER A 122 -7.72 5.11 0.86
N VAL A 123 -8.59 4.96 -0.14
CA VAL A 123 -8.87 5.97 -1.16
C VAL A 123 -10.33 6.37 -1.05
N SER A 124 -10.59 7.66 -0.83
CA SER A 124 -11.95 8.21 -0.74
C SER A 124 -12.14 9.34 -1.75
N GLY A 125 -13.33 9.47 -2.34
CA GLY A 125 -13.64 10.60 -3.23
C GLY A 125 -13.96 11.88 -2.45
N CYS A 126 -13.35 13.00 -2.83
CA CYS A 126 -13.59 14.35 -2.29
C CYS A 126 -14.20 15.24 -3.38
N GLY A 127 -15.40 14.90 -3.86
CA GLY A 127 -16.13 15.66 -4.88
C GLY A 127 -15.46 15.58 -6.25
N ASN A 128 -14.30 16.23 -6.44
CA ASN A 128 -13.52 16.26 -7.68
C ASN A 128 -12.11 15.66 -7.54
N CYS A 129 -11.68 15.23 -6.34
CA CYS A 129 -10.34 14.70 -6.14
C CYS A 129 -10.32 13.44 -5.26
N PRO A 130 -9.52 12.41 -5.59
CA PRO A 130 -9.30 11.29 -4.69
C PRO A 130 -8.36 11.69 -3.55
N LEU A 131 -8.77 11.35 -2.34
CA LEU A 131 -8.04 11.52 -1.09
C LEU A 131 -7.44 10.18 -0.67
N LEU A 132 -6.11 10.15 -0.59
CA LEU A 132 -5.33 9.01 -0.15
C LEU A 132 -5.01 9.14 1.34
N GLN A 133 -5.24 8.08 2.10
CA GLN A 133 -4.79 7.96 3.47
C GLN A 133 -3.96 6.68 3.60
N VAL A 134 -2.75 6.81 4.13
CA VAL A 134 -1.80 5.71 4.32
C VAL A 134 -1.49 5.59 5.80
N THR A 135 -1.70 4.39 6.34
CA THR A 135 -1.35 4.08 7.72
C THR A 135 -0.46 2.85 7.80
N PRO A 136 0.45 2.80 8.79
CA PRO A 136 1.33 1.65 8.99
C PRO A 136 0.53 0.35 9.24
N PRO A 137 1.05 -0.81 8.85
CA PRO A 137 0.40 -2.08 9.15
C PRO A 137 0.43 -2.38 10.64
N THR A 138 -0.55 -3.16 11.12
CA THR A 138 -0.53 -3.69 12.48
C THR A 138 0.24 -5.00 12.50
N SER A 139 1.33 -5.08 13.28
CA SER A 139 2.04 -6.33 13.54
C SER A 139 2.54 -6.39 14.97
N ARG A 140 2.74 -7.62 15.47
CA ARG A 140 3.30 -7.85 16.82
C ARG A 140 4.74 -7.37 16.90
N GLY A 141 5.49 -7.50 15.80
CA GLY A 141 6.89 -7.09 15.69
C GLY A 141 7.03 -5.58 15.81
N LEU A 142 6.22 -4.82 15.06
CA LEU A 142 6.17 -3.37 15.16
C LEU A 142 5.75 -2.97 16.58
N GLN A 143 4.69 -3.52 17.17
CA GLN A 143 4.28 -3.11 18.52
C GLN A 143 5.32 -3.38 19.63
N ARG A 144 6.18 -4.39 19.46
CA ARG A 144 7.13 -4.83 20.49
C ARG A 144 8.54 -4.27 20.35
N SER A 145 8.85 -3.66 19.21
CA SER A 145 10.15 -3.07 18.92
C SER A 145 10.28 -1.68 19.55
N LEU A 146 11.51 -1.28 19.84
CA LEU A 146 11.82 0.05 20.35
C LEU A 146 11.69 1.07 19.20
N SER A 147 10.75 2.03 19.31
CA SER A 147 10.51 3.12 18.34
C SER A 147 10.31 2.68 16.87
N PRO A 148 9.27 1.89 16.54
CA PRO A 148 9.24 1.10 15.30
C PRO A 148 8.53 1.83 14.16
N THR A 149 7.26 2.14 14.37
CA THR A 149 6.35 2.53 13.30
C THR A 149 6.82 3.81 12.61
N GLN A 150 7.30 4.78 13.39
CA GLN A 150 7.79 6.05 12.86
C GLN A 150 9.15 5.94 12.16
N LEU A 151 9.91 4.87 12.38
CA LEU A 151 11.19 4.65 11.70
C LEU A 151 10.97 4.04 10.30
N TYR A 152 10.22 2.94 10.22
CA TYR A 152 10.04 2.20 8.95
C TYR A 152 8.88 2.71 8.09
N TYR A 153 7.84 3.27 8.71
CA TYR A 153 6.58 3.64 8.07
C TYR A 153 6.32 5.15 8.15
N ARG A 154 7.37 5.97 8.01
CA ARG A 154 7.27 7.44 7.97
C ARG A 154 6.90 7.96 6.59
N GLN A 155 7.57 7.43 5.58
CA GLN A 155 7.49 7.86 4.19
C GLN A 155 7.13 6.67 3.30
N PHE A 156 6.39 6.98 2.26
CA PHE A 156 5.91 6.02 1.28
C PHE A 156 6.08 6.58 -0.12
N THR A 157 6.34 5.69 -1.07
CA THR A 157 6.21 5.99 -2.49
C THR A 157 4.82 5.53 -2.93
N CYS A 158 4.00 6.46 -3.42
CA CYS A 158 2.72 6.18 -4.03
C CYS A 158 2.87 6.25 -5.56
N LYS A 159 2.65 5.11 -6.22
CA LYS A 159 2.60 5.01 -7.68
C LYS A 159 1.15 5.08 -8.13
N VAL A 160 0.84 6.05 -8.98
CA VAL A 160 -0.49 6.27 -9.55
C VAL A 160 -0.45 5.89 -11.01
N ARG A 161 -1.34 5.00 -11.45
CA ARG A 161 -1.42 4.53 -12.85
C ARG A 161 -2.84 4.67 -13.38
N ARG A 162 -3.00 5.34 -14.52
CA ARG A 162 -4.27 5.37 -15.26
C ARG A 162 -4.50 4.01 -15.93
N THR A 163 -5.69 3.43 -15.79
CA THR A 163 -5.96 2.08 -16.31
C THR A 163 -6.09 2.06 -17.83
N ARG A 164 -6.66 3.12 -18.43
CA ARG A 164 -6.91 3.23 -19.87
C ARG A 164 -5.66 3.14 -20.75
N ASP A 165 -4.60 3.86 -20.41
CA ASP A 165 -3.38 4.00 -21.23
C ASP A 165 -2.10 3.55 -20.52
N GLY A 166 -2.16 3.25 -19.23
CA GLY A 166 -1.00 2.88 -18.42
C GLY A 166 -0.08 4.05 -18.07
N SER A 167 -0.44 5.29 -18.38
CA SER A 167 0.29 6.48 -17.91
C SER A 167 0.40 6.46 -16.40
N GLN A 168 1.57 6.82 -15.88
CA GLN A 168 1.85 6.70 -14.45
C GLN A 168 2.80 7.78 -13.97
N PHE A 169 2.68 8.12 -12.69
CA PHE A 169 3.61 8.97 -11.97
C PHE A 169 3.76 8.48 -10.53
N SER A 170 4.80 8.94 -9.86
CA SER A 170 5.06 8.62 -8.46
C SER A 170 5.06 9.90 -7.63
N MET A 171 4.57 9.81 -6.41
CA MET A 171 4.65 10.88 -5.42
C MET A 171 5.06 10.33 -4.05
N TRP A 172 5.61 11.20 -3.22
CA TRP A 172 5.89 10.88 -1.82
C TRP A 172 4.65 11.11 -0.98
N VAL A 173 4.40 10.20 -0.05
CA VAL A 173 3.29 10.28 0.90
C VAL A 173 3.83 10.05 2.30
N THR A 174 3.34 10.84 3.24
CA THR A 174 3.66 10.76 4.66
C THR A 174 2.60 9.95 5.40
N SER A 175 3.02 9.23 6.41
CA SER A 175 2.11 8.49 7.29
C SER A 175 1.12 9.42 7.98
N THR A 176 -0.10 8.93 8.24
CA THR A 176 -1.17 9.59 9.03
C THR A 176 -1.76 10.88 8.46
N GLU A 177 -1.20 11.42 7.38
CA GLU A 177 -1.75 12.57 6.67
C GLU A 177 -2.66 12.14 5.52
N LYS A 178 -3.69 12.95 5.26
CA LYS A 178 -4.56 12.80 4.11
C LYS A 178 -3.95 13.55 2.94
N THR A 179 -3.60 12.86 1.87
CA THR A 179 -2.97 13.44 0.69
C THR A 179 -3.96 13.47 -0.48
N VAL A 180 -4.15 14.64 -1.07
CA VAL A 180 -4.95 14.77 -2.30
C VAL A 180 -4.09 14.37 -3.49
N ILE A 181 -4.59 13.45 -4.32
CA ILE A 181 -3.94 13.13 -5.59
C ILE A 181 -4.41 14.14 -6.64
N GLY A 182 -3.56 15.12 -6.94
CA GLY A 182 -3.84 16.17 -7.92
C GLY A 182 -3.52 15.77 -9.36
N TYR A 183 -3.83 16.69 -10.29
CA TYR A 183 -3.47 16.59 -11.72
C TYR A 183 -3.99 15.34 -12.44
N LEU A 184 -5.18 14.88 -12.08
CA LEU A 184 -5.84 13.76 -12.74
C LEU A 184 -6.82 14.25 -13.80
N GLU A 185 -7.01 13.43 -14.84
CA GLU A 185 -8.03 13.64 -15.85
C GLU A 185 -9.42 13.28 -15.28
N PRO A 186 -10.43 14.13 -15.42
CA PRO A 186 -11.80 13.83 -15.03
C PRO A 186 -12.41 12.66 -15.82
N GLY A 187 -13.27 11.86 -15.19
CA GLY A 187 -13.95 10.73 -15.85
C GLY A 187 -13.04 9.56 -16.22
N ALA A 188 -11.89 9.41 -15.56
CA ALA A 188 -10.93 8.34 -15.79
C ALA A 188 -10.65 7.54 -14.51
N GLU A 189 -10.31 6.25 -14.67
CA GLU A 189 -9.94 5.37 -13.57
C GLU A 189 -8.43 5.34 -13.35
N TYR A 190 -8.05 5.43 -12.08
CA TYR A 190 -6.67 5.36 -11.63
C TYR A 190 -6.55 4.32 -10.52
N CYS A 191 -5.48 3.52 -10.58
CA CYS A 191 -5.09 2.60 -9.53
C CYS A 191 -3.82 3.11 -8.82
N VAL A 192 -3.83 3.06 -7.50
CA VAL A 192 -2.70 3.46 -6.66
C VAL A 192 -2.07 2.25 -5.98
N THR A 193 -0.75 2.26 -5.92
CA THR A 193 0.04 1.26 -5.22
C THR A 193 1.01 1.98 -4.30
N VAL A 194 1.02 1.63 -3.01
CA VAL A 194 1.81 2.33 -1.99
C VAL A 194 2.86 1.38 -1.41
N THR A 195 4.11 1.84 -1.38
CA THR A 195 5.25 1.06 -0.88
C THR A 195 5.99 1.83 0.21
N PRO A 196 6.31 1.21 1.37
CA PRO A 196 7.16 1.83 2.39
C PRO A 196 8.51 2.24 1.79
N SER A 197 8.98 3.44 2.13
CA SER A 197 10.22 3.97 1.58
C SER A 197 11.13 4.42 2.70
N THR A 198 12.32 3.81 2.78
CA THR A 198 13.34 4.12 3.78
C THR A 198 14.70 4.20 3.11
N SER A 199 15.65 4.92 3.73
CA SER A 199 17.03 5.01 3.23
C SER A 199 17.92 3.85 3.66
N PHE A 200 17.47 3.05 4.63
CA PHE A 200 18.29 2.01 5.28
C PHE A 200 17.77 0.60 5.02
N ASN A 201 16.51 0.43 4.61
CA ASN A 201 15.92 -0.86 4.31
C ASN A 201 15.40 -0.88 2.85
N PRO A 202 16.03 -1.65 1.95
CA PRO A 202 15.61 -1.75 0.56
C PRO A 202 14.48 -2.77 0.33
N HIS A 203 14.14 -3.58 1.33
CA HIS A 203 13.23 -4.72 1.21
C HIS A 203 11.81 -4.30 1.60
N SER A 204 10.97 -4.05 0.60
CA SER A 204 9.58 -3.68 0.81
C SER A 204 8.65 -4.33 -0.21
N VAL A 205 7.41 -4.55 0.20
CA VAL A 205 6.33 -5.08 -0.65
C VAL A 205 5.29 -3.99 -0.89
N PRO A 206 4.92 -3.71 -2.15
CA PRO A 206 3.84 -2.78 -2.46
C PRO A 206 2.48 -3.27 -1.97
N SER A 207 1.55 -2.35 -1.72
CA SER A 207 0.14 -2.67 -1.52
C SER A 207 -0.48 -3.30 -2.78
N GLU A 208 -1.60 -3.99 -2.60
CA GLU A 208 -2.49 -4.27 -3.73
C GLU A 208 -2.94 -2.96 -4.38
N PRO A 209 -3.28 -2.97 -5.69
CA PRO A 209 -3.77 -1.78 -6.38
C PRO A 209 -5.15 -1.38 -5.85
N HIS A 210 -5.29 -0.15 -5.39
CA HIS A 210 -6.58 0.44 -5.04
C HIS A 210 -7.04 1.37 -6.15
N CYS A 211 -8.14 1.03 -6.81
CA CYS A 211 -8.62 1.76 -7.97
C CYS A 211 -9.83 2.65 -7.63
N ALA A 212 -9.88 3.84 -8.22
CA ALA A 212 -10.98 4.78 -8.07
C ALA A 212 -11.17 5.60 -9.36
N PHE A 213 -12.43 5.92 -9.67
CA PHE A 213 -12.78 6.83 -10.76
C PHE A 213 -12.75 8.28 -10.29
N THR A 214 -12.21 9.16 -11.13
CA THR A 214 -12.36 10.61 -10.95
C THR A 214 -13.78 11.03 -11.34
N SER A 215 -14.33 12.00 -10.62
CA SER A 215 -15.65 12.52 -10.95
C SER A 215 -15.64 13.17 -12.34
N PRO A 216 -16.74 13.05 -13.11
CA PRO A 216 -16.90 13.78 -14.35
C PRO A 216 -16.81 15.29 -14.08
N THR A 217 -16.21 16.06 -14.99
CA THR A 217 -16.22 17.52 -14.91
C THR A 217 -17.67 18.00 -14.85
N ALA A 218 -18.03 18.82 -13.86
CA ALA A 218 -19.32 19.48 -13.87
C ALA A 218 -19.47 20.23 -15.21
N ALA A 219 -20.55 19.94 -15.95
CA ALA A 219 -20.83 20.64 -17.20
C ALA A 219 -20.83 22.14 -16.90
N ASN A 220 -19.93 22.90 -17.54
CA ASN A 220 -19.91 24.34 -17.38
C ASN A 220 -21.22 24.88 -17.97
N THR A 221 -22.19 25.20 -17.12
CA THR A 221 -23.50 25.70 -17.54
C THR A 221 -23.45 27.16 -17.92
N VAL A 222 -22.39 27.90 -17.57
CA VAL A 222 -22.21 29.32 -17.92
C VAL A 222 -22.45 29.60 -19.41
N PRO A 223 -21.83 28.90 -20.39
CA PRO A 223 -22.11 29.12 -21.80
C PRO A 223 -23.56 28.83 -22.20
N VAL A 224 -24.21 27.85 -21.56
CA VAL A 224 -25.63 27.53 -21.81
C VAL A 224 -26.53 28.62 -21.25
N VAL A 225 -26.24 29.11 -20.04
CA VAL A 225 -26.97 30.22 -19.42
C VAL A 225 -26.77 31.50 -20.25
N LEU A 226 -25.54 31.78 -20.68
CA LEU A 226 -25.23 32.95 -21.51
C LEU A 226 -25.94 32.88 -22.86
N SER A 227 -25.99 31.70 -23.50
CA SER A 227 -26.68 31.53 -24.78
C SER A 227 -28.20 31.69 -24.63
N VAL A 228 -28.80 31.18 -23.55
CA VAL A 228 -30.22 31.36 -23.24
C VAL A 228 -30.54 32.83 -22.94
N LEU A 229 -29.71 33.52 -22.16
CA LEU A 229 -29.87 34.96 -21.87
C LEU A 229 -29.76 35.82 -23.14
N CYS A 230 -28.80 35.53 -24.00
CA CYS A 230 -28.65 36.20 -25.30
C CYS A 230 -29.87 35.97 -26.19
N ALA A 231 -30.34 34.73 -26.32
CA ALA A 231 -31.52 34.39 -27.12
C ALA A 231 -32.79 35.08 -26.59
N PHE A 232 -32.99 35.09 -25.28
CA PHE A 232 -34.12 35.77 -24.64
C PHE A 232 -34.08 37.29 -24.87
N SER A 233 -32.90 37.90 -24.73
CA SER A 233 -32.70 39.34 -24.96
C SER A 233 -33.01 39.73 -26.41
N LEU A 234 -32.55 38.94 -27.38
CA LEU A 234 -32.86 39.15 -28.80
C LEU A 234 -34.37 39.05 -29.08
N LEU A 235 -35.06 38.09 -28.46
CA LEU A 235 -36.50 37.90 -28.61
C LEU A 235 -37.28 39.10 -28.05
N VAL A 236 -36.90 39.63 -26.89
CA VAL A 236 -37.51 40.83 -26.29
C VAL A 236 -37.31 42.06 -27.19
N VAL A 237 -36.10 42.27 -27.73
CA VAL A 237 -35.82 43.38 -28.65
C VAL A 237 -36.67 43.27 -29.92
N LEU A 238 -36.81 42.06 -30.49
CA LEU A 238 -37.67 41.83 -31.65
C LEU A 238 -39.14 42.15 -31.36
N LEU A 239 -39.66 41.69 -30.22
CA LEU A 239 -41.06 41.97 -29.81
C LEU A 239 -41.29 43.47 -29.59
N CYS A 240 -40.38 44.16 -28.89
CA CYS A 240 -40.43 45.61 -28.73
C CYS A 240 -40.38 46.33 -30.08
N GLY A 241 -39.53 45.89 -31.01
CA GLY A 241 -39.46 46.42 -32.37
C GLY A 241 -40.78 46.26 -33.14
N ILE A 242 -41.42 45.09 -33.05
CA ILE A 242 -42.73 44.81 -33.68
C ILE A 242 -43.83 45.68 -33.07
N VAL A 243 -43.86 45.85 -31.75
CA VAL A 243 -44.84 46.72 -31.06
C VAL A 243 -44.66 48.19 -31.47
N VAL A 244 -43.43 48.68 -31.53
CA VAL A 244 -43.14 50.05 -32.02
C VAL A 244 -43.52 50.19 -33.50
N TYR A 245 -43.19 49.21 -34.34
CA TYR A 245 -43.51 49.24 -35.76
C TYR A 245 -45.02 49.23 -36.01
N SER A 246 -45.75 48.30 -35.38
CA SER A 246 -47.22 48.22 -35.46
C SER A 246 -47.90 49.46 -34.87
N GLY A 247 -47.42 49.99 -33.74
CA GLY A 247 -47.90 51.25 -33.18
C GLY A 247 -47.70 52.45 -34.11
N ARG A 248 -46.55 52.54 -34.81
CA ARG A 248 -46.35 53.56 -35.85
C ARG A 248 -47.25 53.32 -37.06
N LEU A 249 -47.44 52.07 -37.49
CA LEU A 249 -48.35 51.72 -38.58
C LEU A 249 -49.79 52.12 -38.25
N LEU A 250 -50.26 51.83 -37.03
CA LEU A 250 -51.58 52.23 -36.53
C LEU A 250 -51.72 53.76 -36.43
N CYS A 251 -50.68 54.48 -36.02
CA CYS A 251 -50.69 55.94 -36.03
C CYS A 251 -50.73 56.52 -37.44
N MET A 252 -50.03 55.91 -38.41
CA MET A 252 -50.10 56.32 -39.82
C MET A 252 -51.45 56.01 -40.45
N HIS A 253 -52.12 54.94 -39.99
CA HIS A 253 -53.44 54.54 -40.47
C HIS A 253 -54.61 55.18 -39.73
N LYS A 254 -54.41 56.14 -38.81
CA LYS A 254 -55.54 56.94 -38.30
C LYS A 254 -56.13 57.74 -39.48
N PRO A 255 -57.34 57.43 -39.95
CA PRO A 255 -57.97 58.26 -40.96
C PRO A 255 -58.21 59.63 -40.34
N LEU A 256 -57.76 60.67 -41.03
CA LEU A 256 -58.03 62.06 -40.70
C LEU A 256 -59.55 62.22 -40.46
N PRO A 257 -60.01 62.66 -39.27
CA PRO A 257 -61.44 62.86 -39.05
C PRO A 257 -61.93 63.94 -40.02
N LYS A 258 -62.74 63.54 -41.00
CA LYS A 258 -63.48 64.45 -41.88
C LYS A 258 -64.62 65.08 -41.09
N THR A 259 -64.32 66.04 -40.22
CA THR A 259 -65.35 66.94 -39.72
C THR A 259 -64.73 68.23 -39.25
N LEU A 260 -64.80 69.26 -40.11
CA LEU A 260 -64.99 70.66 -39.74
C LEU A 260 -65.39 71.41 -41.03
N SER A 261 -66.56 71.05 -41.54
CA SER A 261 -67.37 71.96 -42.34
C SER A 261 -68.44 72.50 -41.39
N SER A 262 -68.26 73.72 -40.93
CA SER A 262 -69.36 74.60 -40.50
C SER A 262 -68.79 75.99 -40.19
N VAL A 263 -68.95 76.90 -41.16
CA VAL A 263 -69.63 78.21 -41.04
C VAL A 263 -70.26 78.42 -39.64
N PRO A 264 -70.08 79.57 -38.95
CA PRO A 264 -70.65 80.83 -39.45
C PRO A 264 -69.88 82.11 -39.10
N LEU A 265 -70.24 83.21 -39.78
CA LEU A 265 -70.45 84.51 -39.16
C LEU A 265 -71.23 85.42 -40.12
N CYS A 266 -72.53 85.50 -39.86
CA CYS A 266 -73.36 86.66 -40.16
C CYS A 266 -72.93 87.83 -39.26
N GLY A 267 -73.03 89.05 -39.78
CA GLY A 267 -73.09 90.26 -38.95
C GLY A 267 -72.48 91.48 -39.63
N GLY A 268 -73.33 92.38 -40.13
CA GLY A 268 -72.98 93.72 -40.62
C GLY A 268 -73.78 94.12 -41.85
#